data_AF-A0A8C7Z386-F1
#
_entry.id   AF-A0A8C7Z386-F1
#
_cell.length_a   1.000
_cell.length_b   1.000
_cell.length_c   1.000
_cell.angle_alpha   90.00
_cell.angle_beta   90.00
_cell.angle_gamma   90.00
#
_symmetry.space_group_name_H-M   'P 1'
#
loop_
_entity.id
_entity.type
_entity.pdbx_description
1 polymer ?
#
loop_
_entity_poly.entity_id
_entity_poly.type
_entity_poly.pdbx_seq_one_letter_code
_entity_poly.pdbx_strand_id
1 'polypeptide(L)'
;GKQIVLRDNIQGITKPAIRRLARRGGVKRISGLIYEETRGVLKVFLENVIRDAVTYTEHAKRKTVTAMDVVYALKRQGRTLYGFGG
;
A
#
# COMPACT_ATOMS: atom_id res chain seq x y z
N GLY A 1 -10.31 8.57 23.38
CA GLY A 1 -10.36 7.58 22.29
C GLY A 1 -9.23 6.58 22.48
N LYS A 2 -9.48 5.29 22.28
CA LYS A 2 -8.49 4.22 22.52
C LYS A 2 -7.36 4.32 21.49
N GLN A 3 -6.18 4.77 21.91
CA GLN A 3 -4.99 4.84 21.06
C GLN A 3 -4.45 3.41 20.91
N ILE A 4 -4.74 2.76 19.78
CA ILE A 4 -4.16 1.45 19.46
C ILE A 4 -2.68 1.69 19.20
N VAL A 5 -1.82 1.13 20.05
CA VAL A 5 -0.38 1.10 19.77
C VAL A 5 -0.20 0.30 18.48
N LEU A 6 0.23 0.98 17.42
CA LEU A 6 0.53 0.34 16.14
C LEU A 6 1.72 -0.61 16.35
N ARG A 7 1.48 -1.91 16.14
CA ARG A 7 2.50 -2.95 16.15
C ARG A 7 2.99 -3.20 14.72
N ASP A 8 3.94 -4.10 14.58
CA ASP A 8 4.54 -4.50 13.31
C ASP A 8 3.54 -5.28 12.42
N ASN A 9 2.56 -4.55 11.88
CA ASN A 9 1.41 -5.08 11.14
C ASN A 9 1.78 -5.71 9.79
N ILE A 10 3.03 -5.51 9.35
CA ILE A 10 3.52 -6.04 8.07
C ILE A 10 3.45 -7.57 8.02
N GLN A 11 3.57 -8.24 9.18
CA GLN A 11 3.43 -9.70 9.28
C GLN A 11 2.00 -10.18 9.04
N GLY A 12 1.00 -9.29 9.13
CA GLY A 12 -0.38 -9.54 8.71
C GLY A 12 -0.54 -9.81 7.21
N ILE A 13 0.45 -9.43 6.39
CA ILE A 13 0.53 -9.88 5.00
C ILE A 13 1.06 -11.31 4.99
N THR A 14 0.13 -12.26 5.01
CA THR A 14 0.43 -13.68 5.23
C THR A 14 1.10 -14.35 4.02
N LYS A 15 1.88 -15.41 4.28
CA LYS A 15 2.51 -16.23 3.21
C LYS A 15 1.52 -16.72 2.14
N PRO A 16 0.29 -17.19 2.48
CA PRO A 16 -0.71 -17.54 1.48
C PRO A 16 -1.16 -16.35 0.61
N ALA A 17 -1.29 -15.14 1.16
CA ALA A 17 -1.64 -13.95 0.39
C ALA A 17 -0.54 -13.60 -0.63
N ILE A 18 0.72 -13.61 -0.20
CA ILE A 18 1.89 -13.41 -1.09
C ILE A 18 1.91 -14.48 -2.18
N ARG A 19 1.65 -15.75 -1.82
CA ARG A 19 1.56 -16.84 -2.81
C ARG A 19 0.47 -16.57 -3.84
N ARG A 20 -0.73 -16.13 -3.44
CA ARG A 20 -1.81 -15.79 -4.38
C ARG A 20 -1.42 -14.66 -5.33
N LEU A 21 -0.74 -13.62 -4.85
CA LEU A 21 -0.23 -12.53 -5.68
C LEU A 21 0.80 -13.04 -6.71
N ALA A 22 1.79 -13.81 -6.27
CA ALA A 22 2.80 -14.39 -7.16
C ALA A 22 2.18 -15.33 -8.20
N ARG A 23 1.20 -16.16 -7.80
CA ARG A 23 0.47 -17.05 -8.72
C ARG A 23 -0.33 -16.26 -9.75
N ARG A 24 -0.99 -15.17 -9.35
CA ARG A 24 -1.65 -14.25 -10.30
C ARG A 24 -0.66 -13.65 -11.30
N GLY A 25 0.59 -13.41 -10.88
CA GLY A 25 1.69 -13.01 -11.77
C GLY A 25 2.33 -14.15 -12.57
N GLY A 26 1.76 -15.36 -12.60
CA GLY A 26 2.29 -16.49 -13.38
C GLY A 26 3.51 -17.19 -12.78
N VAL A 27 3.91 -16.86 -11.55
CA VAL A 27 5.09 -17.47 -10.91
C VAL A 27 4.80 -18.93 -10.57
N LYS A 28 5.64 -19.88 -11.03
CA LYS A 28 5.48 -21.33 -10.83
C LYS A 28 6.07 -21.85 -9.50
N ARG A 29 7.23 -21.37 -9.09
CA ARG A 29 7.88 -21.70 -7.79
C ARG A 29 8.37 -20.44 -7.10
N ILE A 30 8.38 -20.44 -5.78
CA ILE A 30 8.72 -19.27 -4.95
C ILE A 30 9.69 -19.72 -3.86
N SER A 31 10.82 -19.02 -3.71
CA SER A 31 11.79 -19.26 -2.62
C SER A 31 11.22 -18.82 -1.27
N GLY A 32 11.72 -19.41 -0.17
CA GLY A 32 11.35 -19.03 1.19
C GLY A 32 11.68 -17.57 1.54
N LEU A 33 12.74 -17.01 0.95
CA LEU A 33 13.17 -15.63 1.23
C LEU A 33 12.21 -14.57 0.65
N ILE A 34 11.44 -14.93 -0.39
CA ILE A 34 10.54 -13.99 -1.07
C ILE A 34 9.43 -13.46 -0.16
N TYR A 35 9.06 -14.15 0.92
CA TYR A 35 8.00 -13.68 1.81
C TYR A 35 8.39 -12.41 2.58
N GLU A 36 9.62 -12.31 3.08
CA GLU A 36 10.09 -11.09 3.74
C GLU A 36 10.45 -10.01 2.71
N GLU A 37 11.08 -10.39 1.60
CA GLU A 37 11.39 -9.45 0.51
C GLU A 37 10.12 -8.75 -0.02
N THR A 38 9.05 -9.52 -0.28
CA THR A 38 7.77 -8.96 -0.74
C THR A 38 7.16 -8.01 0.28
N ARG A 39 7.32 -8.29 1.58
CA ARG A 39 6.86 -7.40 2.65
C ARG A 39 7.65 -6.10 2.68
N GLY A 40 8.97 -6.15 2.52
CA GLY A 40 9.83 -4.98 2.40
C GLY A 40 9.41 -4.09 1.23
N VAL A 41 9.28 -4.66 0.03
CA VAL A 41 8.87 -3.94 -1.18
C VAL A 41 7.47 -3.34 -1.02
N LEU A 42 6.51 -4.10 -0.47
CA LEU A 42 5.14 -3.61 -0.23
C LEU A 42 5.13 -2.45 0.77
N LYS A 43 5.93 -2.53 1.83
CA LYS A 43 6.04 -1.46 2.83
C LYS A 43 6.54 -0.17 2.19
N VAL A 44 7.65 -0.23 1.45
CA VAL A 44 8.21 0.95 0.76
C VAL A 44 7.20 1.54 -0.23
N PHE A 45 6.50 0.70 -0.98
CA PHE A 45 5.47 1.16 -1.90
C PHE A 45 4.36 1.94 -1.18
N LEU A 46 3.83 1.38 -0.09
CA LEU A 46 2.76 2.03 0.69
C LEU A 46 3.25 3.31 1.39
N GLU A 47 4.45 3.31 1.95
CA GLU A 47 5.04 4.50 2.58
C GLU A 47 5.13 5.66 1.58
N ASN A 48 5.54 5.38 0.33
CA ASN A 48 5.63 6.41 -0.69
C ASN A 48 4.26 6.95 -1.11
N VAL A 49 3.28 6.08 -1.38
CA VAL A 49 1.93 6.52 -1.78
C VAL A 49 1.22 7.26 -0.66
N ILE A 50 1.28 6.74 0.58
CA ILE A 50 0.61 7.33 1.73
C ILE A 50 1.23 8.68 2.10
N ARG A 51 2.55 8.84 2.00
CA ARG A 51 3.22 10.12 2.23
C ARG A 51 2.65 11.21 1.31
N ASP A 52 2.57 10.93 0.02
CA ASP A 52 2.00 11.88 -0.95
C ASP A 52 0.50 12.13 -0.71
N ALA A 53 -0.28 11.09 -0.38
CA ALA A 53 -1.71 11.24 -0.10
C ALA A 53 -1.99 12.09 1.15
N VAL A 54 -1.16 11.94 2.20
CA VAL A 54 -1.21 12.78 3.40
C VAL A 54 -0.87 14.23 3.03
N THR A 55 0.15 14.47 2.19
CA THR A 55 0.47 15.83 1.71
C THR A 55 -0.71 16.49 1.01
N TYR A 56 -1.45 15.80 0.14
CA TYR A 56 -2.66 16.35 -0.48
C TYR A 56 -3.77 16.64 0.54
N THR A 57 -3.94 15.75 1.53
CA THR A 57 -4.92 15.91 2.61
C THR A 57 -4.65 17.15 3.45
N GLU A 58 -3.39 17.34 3.85
CA GLU A 58 -2.93 18.49 4.63
C GLU A 58 -3.03 19.80 3.83
N HIS A 59 -2.65 19.78 2.55
CA HIS A 59 -2.77 20.93 1.66
C HIS A 59 -4.23 21.41 1.54
N ALA A 60 -5.18 20.48 1.52
CA ALA A 60 -6.61 20.77 1.51
C ALA A 60 -7.19 21.10 2.91
N LYS A 61 -6.35 21.22 3.95
CA LYS A 61 -6.74 21.49 5.36
C LYS A 61 -7.74 20.47 5.92
N ARG A 62 -7.70 19.22 5.42
CA ARG A 62 -8.55 18.11 5.88
C ARG A 62 -7.79 17.25 6.89
N LYS A 63 -8.53 16.53 7.74
CA LYS A 63 -7.98 15.51 8.65
C LYS A 63 -8.25 14.07 8.19
N THR A 64 -9.04 13.91 7.13
CA THR A 64 -9.45 12.63 6.57
C THR A 64 -8.89 12.50 5.17
N VAL A 65 -8.06 11.47 4.96
CA VAL A 65 -7.58 11.09 3.63
C VAL A 65 -8.77 10.57 2.81
N THR A 66 -8.98 11.15 1.64
CA THR A 66 -10.04 10.78 0.70
C THR A 66 -9.51 9.82 -0.36
N ALA A 67 -10.41 9.16 -1.09
CA ALA A 67 -10.03 8.34 -2.25
C ALA A 67 -9.27 9.17 -3.30
N MET A 68 -9.67 10.43 -3.51
CA MET A 68 -9.02 11.33 -4.47
C MET A 68 -7.58 11.69 -4.09
N ASP A 69 -7.27 11.85 -2.80
CA ASP A 69 -5.89 12.08 -2.35
C ASP A 69 -4.97 10.91 -2.75
N VAL A 70 -5.49 9.68 -2.61
CA VAL A 70 -4.76 8.46 -3.02
C VAL A 70 -4.63 8.37 -4.54
N VAL A 71 -5.70 8.68 -5.30
CA VAL A 71 -5.66 8.70 -6.77
C VAL A 71 -4.62 9.71 -7.28
N TYR A 72 -4.55 10.90 -6.68
CA TYR A 72 -3.55 11.91 -7.04
C TYR A 72 -2.13 11.51 -6.65
N ALA A 73 -1.93 10.90 -5.48
CA ALA A 73 -0.64 10.35 -5.09
C ALA A 73 -0.15 9.27 -6.06
N LEU A 74 -1.03 8.34 -6.44
CA LEU A 74 -0.72 7.29 -7.41
C LEU A 74 -0.42 7.86 -8.80
N LYS A 75 -1.18 8.86 -9.26
CA LYS A 75 -0.94 9.56 -10.53
C LYS A 75 0.43 10.25 -10.54
N ARG A 76 0.84 10.89 -9.44
CA ARG A 76 2.16 11.52 -9.28
C ARG A 76 3.31 10.52 -9.43
N GLN A 77 3.10 9.27 -9.03
CA GLN A 77 4.07 8.18 -9.16
C GLN A 77 3.99 7.42 -10.50
N GLY A 78 3.22 7.93 -11.48
CA GLY A 78 3.05 7.30 -12.80
C GLY A 78 2.16 6.04 -12.77
N ARG A 79 1.33 5.85 -11.74
CA ARG A 79 0.46 4.69 -11.55
C ARG A 79 -1.01 5.08 -11.54
N THR A 80 -1.55 5.55 -12.66
CA THR A 80 -2.94 6.00 -12.73
C THR A 80 -3.92 4.87 -12.38
N LEU A 81 -4.83 5.15 -11.44
CA LEU A 81 -5.88 4.23 -10.98
C LEU A 81 -7.26 4.75 -11.39
N TYR A 82 -8.07 3.89 -11.99
CA TYR A 82 -9.44 4.19 -12.44
C TYR A 82 -10.48 3.63 -11.47
N GLY A 83 -11.68 4.22 -11.46
CA GLY A 83 -12.84 3.71 -10.69
C GLY A 83 -13.06 4.32 -9.30
N PHE A 84 -12.33 5.39 -8.94
CA PHE A 84 -12.35 5.99 -7.59
C PHE A 84 -12.66 7.51 -7.58
N GLY A 85 -13.20 8.06 -8.67
CA GLY A 85 -13.50 9.50 -8.81
C GLY A 85 -14.94 9.92 -8.54
N GLY A 86 -15.67 9.14 -7.74
CA GLY A 86 -17.07 9.43 -7.38
C GLY A 86 -17.22 10.56 -6.37
#